data_AF-A0A177AH55-F1
#
_entry.id   AF-A0A177AH55-F1
#
_cell.length_a   1.000
_cell.length_b   1.000
_cell.length_c   1.000
_cell.angle_alpha   90.00
_cell.angle_beta   90.00
_cell.angle_gamma   90.00
#
_symmetry.space_group_name_H-M   'P 1'
#
loop_
_entity.id
_entity.type
_entity.pdbx_description
1 polymer ?
#
loop_
_entity_poly.entity_id
_entity_poly.type
_entity_poly.pdbx_seq_one_letter_code
_entity_poly.pdbx_strand_id
1 'polypeptide(L)'
;MNPAVSPYNLWSVRFMRYFSILLLFITFFWWVLLLVSIFVSPPGMHSRGSGFFDFSFTSLSLANLIIVLLFFSTPSKAAQITVLVTSVLLLFDMIMILAVPRLRVEEGWVGIASVVWALLIGIWVVITDRVVAYGKEEKKNVSQGALRPAAPSASGRDSSLAPQGERYYVDGDKYQIHLYCKGNETDKSDNKVPTVLFEAGERPFGLSLQTFADNAIANGTISRYCYADRPGFGWSDNAPSPFSAGMAADVLSEALARAGEEGPWVLASAGVGSVYSRIFSARHGKDVMGLLLIDPLHEDLLHRLASPHRGFFLWLRGILSPLGIDRLSGAIFRGRSREDRVYGWSAYQGGKSIKAKLQESLVADSLTRNEVTISRVVQEEDTPVAIVSSGIESKRDSVWEEKQRDLTHLTRELVGWDIVNKAPHEVWETLEGREKIEKRLGELVRV
;
A
#
# COMPACT_ATOMS: atom_id res chain seq x y z
N MET A 1 -14.06 -43.92 -40.93
CA MET A 1 -13.35 -42.63 -40.94
C MET A 1 -13.68 -41.92 -42.25
N ASN A 2 -14.56 -40.91 -42.24
CA ASN A 2 -14.75 -39.99 -43.38
C ASN A 2 -13.93 -38.72 -43.09
N PRO A 3 -13.05 -38.24 -44.00
CA PRO A 3 -12.17 -37.10 -43.71
C PRO A 3 -12.84 -35.72 -43.85
N ALA A 4 -14.11 -35.65 -44.25
CA ALA A 4 -14.79 -34.40 -44.53
C ALA A 4 -15.98 -34.22 -43.59
N VAL A 5 -15.74 -33.70 -42.38
CA VAL A 5 -16.22 -32.39 -41.87
C VAL A 5 -15.52 -32.17 -40.52
N SER A 6 -14.34 -31.56 -40.55
CA SER A 6 -13.74 -31.01 -39.33
C SER A 6 -14.61 -29.83 -38.86
N PRO A 7 -14.92 -29.68 -37.54
CA PRO A 7 -15.73 -28.58 -37.02
C PRO A 7 -15.17 -27.17 -37.36
N TYR A 8 -13.96 -27.12 -37.91
CA TYR A 8 -13.29 -25.93 -38.45
C TYR A 8 -13.80 -25.43 -39.81
N ASN A 9 -14.79 -26.07 -40.45
CA ASN A 9 -15.29 -25.64 -41.77
C ASN A 9 -16.45 -24.63 -41.74
N LEU A 10 -17.02 -24.34 -40.57
CA LEU A 10 -18.03 -23.29 -40.42
C LEU A 10 -17.33 -21.93 -40.32
N TRP A 11 -17.71 -20.98 -41.19
CA TRP A 11 -17.18 -19.61 -41.19
C TRP A 11 -17.33 -18.95 -39.82
N SER A 12 -18.43 -19.21 -39.11
CA SER A 12 -18.68 -18.75 -37.74
C SER A 12 -17.61 -19.23 -36.75
N VAL A 13 -17.18 -20.50 -36.84
CA VAL A 13 -16.17 -21.08 -35.94
C VAL A 13 -14.78 -20.49 -36.20
N ARG A 14 -14.43 -20.25 -37.48
CA ARG A 14 -13.18 -19.55 -37.84
C ARG A 14 -13.18 -18.11 -37.36
N PHE A 15 -14.28 -17.39 -37.58
CA PHE A 15 -14.46 -16.02 -37.10
C PHE A 15 -14.28 -15.94 -35.58
N MET A 16 -14.94 -16.81 -34.82
CA MET A 16 -14.83 -16.85 -33.36
C MET A 16 -13.39 -17.09 -32.89
N ARG A 17 -12.64 -17.95 -33.58
CA ARG A 17 -11.21 -18.19 -33.27
C ARG A 17 -10.36 -16.96 -33.55
N TYR A 18 -10.45 -16.37 -34.75
CA TYR A 18 -9.65 -15.20 -35.12
C TYR A 18 -9.98 -13.97 -34.27
N PHE A 19 -11.26 -13.77 -33.95
CA PHE A 19 -11.68 -12.70 -33.05
C PHE A 19 -11.19 -12.94 -31.62
N SER A 20 -11.21 -14.18 -31.13
CA SER A 20 -10.61 -14.51 -29.82
C SER A 20 -9.09 -14.28 -29.79
N ILE A 21 -8.38 -14.52 -30.91
CA ILE A 21 -6.96 -14.18 -31.05
C ILE A 21 -6.75 -12.66 -31.01
N LEU A 22 -7.59 -11.88 -31.69
CA LEU A 22 -7.55 -10.42 -31.63
C LEU A 22 -7.76 -9.90 -30.20
N LEU A 23 -8.78 -10.42 -29.51
CA LEU A 23 -9.03 -10.11 -28.10
C LEU A 23 -7.85 -10.51 -27.20
N LEU A 24 -7.18 -11.64 -27.49
CA LEU A 24 -5.99 -12.05 -26.78
C LEU A 24 -4.86 -11.03 -26.95
N PHE A 25 -4.60 -10.55 -28.17
CA PHE A 25 -3.59 -9.52 -28.41
C PHE A 25 -3.92 -8.21 -27.69
N ILE A 26 -5.15 -7.72 -27.80
CA ILE A 26 -5.59 -6.50 -27.09
C ILE A 26 -5.42 -6.67 -25.58
N THR A 27 -5.87 -7.81 -25.04
CA THR A 27 -5.76 -8.11 -23.61
C THR A 27 -4.30 -8.24 -23.18
N PHE A 28 -3.44 -8.82 -24.02
CA PHE A 28 -2.00 -8.95 -23.74
C PHE A 28 -1.30 -7.59 -23.71
N PHE A 29 -1.58 -6.70 -24.68
CA PHE A 29 -1.02 -5.34 -24.65
C PHE A 29 -1.49 -4.56 -23.43
N TRP A 30 -2.78 -4.64 -23.09
CA TRP A 30 -3.32 -4.00 -21.89
C TRP A 30 -2.70 -4.60 -20.61
N TRP A 31 -2.53 -5.92 -20.56
CA TRP A 31 -1.87 -6.62 -19.45
C TRP A 31 -0.40 -6.20 -19.28
N VAL A 32 0.37 -6.09 -20.37
CA VAL A 32 1.76 -5.60 -20.33
C VAL A 32 1.81 -4.16 -19.86
N LEU A 33 0.91 -3.30 -20.36
CA LEU A 33 0.82 -1.91 -19.93
C LEU A 33 0.55 -1.79 -18.42
N LEU A 34 -0.40 -2.56 -17.90
CA LEU A 34 -0.71 -2.58 -16.47
C LEU A 34 0.45 -3.14 -15.64
N LEU A 35 1.12 -4.20 -16.11
CA LEU A 35 2.31 -4.75 -15.45
C LEU A 35 3.40 -3.70 -15.30
N VAL A 36 3.67 -2.95 -16.38
CA VAL A 36 4.64 -1.84 -16.35
C VAL A 36 4.14 -0.71 -15.44
N SER A 37 2.84 -0.40 -15.46
CA SER A 37 2.28 0.70 -14.67
C SER A 37 2.40 0.56 -13.15
N ILE A 38 2.55 -0.69 -12.66
CA ILE A 38 2.82 -0.98 -11.25
C ILE A 38 4.18 -0.37 -10.85
N PHE A 39 5.16 -0.41 -11.76
CA PHE A 39 6.53 0.06 -11.52
C PHE A 39 6.77 1.49 -12.01
N VAL A 40 6.13 1.90 -13.10
CA VAL A 40 6.28 3.22 -13.73
C VAL A 40 4.91 3.69 -14.16
N SER A 41 4.34 4.68 -13.47
CA SER A 41 2.98 5.14 -13.78
C SER A 41 2.98 6.08 -15.01
N PRO A 42 2.39 5.69 -16.16
CA PRO A 42 2.34 6.55 -17.34
C PRO A 42 1.47 7.79 -17.11
N PRO A 43 1.73 8.90 -17.82
CA PRO A 43 0.90 10.12 -17.71
C PRO A 43 -0.58 9.81 -17.95
N GLY A 44 -1.44 10.19 -16.99
CA GLY A 44 -2.89 9.97 -17.06
C GLY A 44 -3.38 8.60 -16.58
N MET A 45 -2.49 7.67 -16.20
CA MET A 45 -2.81 6.34 -15.69
C MET A 45 -2.48 6.19 -14.19
N HIS A 46 -2.98 7.12 -13.37
CA HIS A 46 -2.79 7.08 -11.92
C HIS A 46 -4.08 6.64 -11.22
N SER A 47 -4.01 5.55 -10.45
CA SER A 47 -5.06 5.14 -9.52
C SER A 47 -4.62 5.44 -8.08
N ARG A 48 -5.57 5.90 -7.25
CA ARG A 48 -5.33 6.17 -5.82
C ARG A 48 -5.20 4.87 -5.02
N GLY A 49 -5.74 3.78 -5.57
CA GLY A 49 -5.62 2.40 -5.11
C GLY A 49 -4.30 1.74 -5.51
N SER A 50 -4.24 0.42 -5.41
CA SER A 50 -2.99 -0.32 -5.62
C SER A 50 -2.65 -0.63 -7.08
N GLY A 51 -3.64 -0.62 -7.98
CA GLY A 51 -3.49 -1.09 -9.37
C GLY A 51 -3.32 -2.61 -9.51
N PHE A 52 -3.20 -3.36 -8.40
CA PHE A 52 -3.14 -4.83 -8.44
C PHE A 52 -4.47 -5.45 -8.85
N PHE A 53 -5.62 -4.82 -8.52
CA PHE A 53 -6.93 -5.30 -8.94
C PHE A 53 -7.07 -5.29 -10.47
N ASP A 54 -6.71 -4.17 -11.11
CA ASP A 54 -6.70 -3.98 -12.57
C ASP A 54 -5.87 -5.07 -13.26
N PHE A 55 -4.66 -5.30 -12.72
CA PHE A 55 -3.76 -6.33 -13.22
C PHE A 55 -4.32 -7.75 -13.00
N SER A 56 -4.99 -8.03 -11.88
CA SER A 56 -5.63 -9.33 -11.63
C SER A 56 -6.82 -9.59 -12.57
N PHE A 57 -7.68 -8.60 -12.81
CA PHE A 57 -8.81 -8.74 -13.75
C PHE A 57 -8.33 -9.04 -15.18
N THR A 58 -7.27 -8.37 -15.60
CA THR A 58 -6.70 -8.57 -16.94
C THR A 58 -5.91 -9.87 -17.03
N SER A 59 -5.23 -10.30 -15.97
CA SER A 59 -4.61 -11.63 -15.87
C SER A 59 -5.64 -12.75 -15.99
N LEU A 60 -6.79 -12.61 -15.31
CA LEU A 60 -7.92 -13.53 -15.42
C LEU A 60 -8.48 -13.58 -16.84
N SER A 61 -8.62 -12.42 -17.49
CA SER A 61 -9.09 -12.30 -18.88
C SER A 61 -8.13 -12.99 -19.85
N LEU A 62 -6.82 -12.75 -19.68
CA LEU A 62 -5.76 -13.36 -20.48
C LEU A 62 -5.77 -14.89 -20.32
N ALA A 63 -5.85 -15.38 -19.09
CA ALA A 63 -5.92 -16.81 -18.80
C ALA A 63 -7.15 -17.47 -19.43
N ASN A 64 -8.33 -16.85 -19.31
CA ASN A 64 -9.56 -17.35 -19.92
C ASN A 64 -9.46 -17.44 -21.45
N LEU A 65 -8.90 -16.41 -22.10
CA LEU A 65 -8.70 -16.41 -23.56
C LEU A 65 -7.70 -17.49 -24.00
N ILE A 66 -6.61 -17.68 -23.26
CA ILE A 66 -5.63 -18.75 -23.53
C ILE A 66 -6.31 -20.12 -23.42
N ILE A 67 -7.07 -20.37 -22.34
CA ILE A 67 -7.77 -21.64 -22.12
C ILE A 67 -8.77 -21.91 -23.26
N VAL A 68 -9.56 -20.91 -23.66
CA VAL A 68 -10.53 -21.05 -24.77
C VAL A 68 -9.85 -21.32 -26.09
N LEU A 69 -8.71 -20.69 -26.37
CA LEU A 69 -7.96 -20.93 -27.60
C LEU A 69 -7.28 -22.30 -27.61
N LEU A 70 -6.78 -22.77 -26.46
CA LEU A 70 -6.16 -24.10 -26.31
C LEU A 70 -7.20 -25.22 -26.45
N PHE A 71 -8.36 -25.08 -25.79
CA PHE A 71 -9.42 -26.08 -25.79
C PHE A 71 -10.56 -25.75 -26.76
N PHE A 72 -10.28 -24.93 -27.79
CA PHE A 72 -11.28 -24.43 -28.74
C PHE A 72 -12.05 -25.56 -29.44
N SER A 73 -11.44 -26.73 -29.61
CA SER A 73 -12.06 -27.90 -30.24
C SER A 73 -12.79 -28.82 -29.26
N THR A 74 -12.65 -28.64 -27.96
CA THR A 74 -13.11 -29.56 -26.90
C THR A 74 -13.84 -28.79 -25.80
N PRO A 75 -15.15 -28.49 -25.96
CA PRO A 75 -15.91 -27.79 -24.94
C PRO A 75 -16.02 -28.65 -23.67
N SER A 76 -15.61 -28.08 -22.53
CA SER A 76 -15.71 -28.72 -21.21
C SER A 76 -16.85 -28.09 -20.41
N LYS A 77 -17.82 -28.89 -19.97
CA LYS A 77 -18.94 -28.40 -19.14
C LYS A 77 -18.46 -27.77 -17.83
N ALA A 78 -17.40 -28.31 -17.24
CA ALA A 78 -16.81 -27.75 -16.01
C ALA A 78 -16.24 -26.34 -16.27
N ALA A 79 -15.46 -26.17 -17.35
CA ALA A 79 -14.91 -24.86 -17.74
C ALA A 79 -16.02 -23.84 -18.02
N GLN A 80 -17.09 -24.26 -18.70
CA GLN A 80 -18.26 -23.40 -18.98
C GLN A 80 -18.96 -22.93 -17.71
N ILE A 81 -19.16 -23.83 -16.74
CA ILE A 81 -19.78 -23.47 -15.45
C ILE A 81 -18.87 -22.50 -14.69
N THR A 82 -17.56 -22.77 -14.64
CA THR A 82 -16.60 -21.90 -13.98
C THR A 82 -16.59 -20.50 -14.60
N VAL A 83 -16.47 -20.37 -15.92
CA VAL A 83 -16.45 -19.04 -16.57
C VAL A 83 -17.79 -18.31 -16.42
N LEU A 84 -18.91 -19.03 -16.43
CA LEU A 84 -20.22 -18.44 -16.16
C LEU A 84 -20.29 -17.87 -14.74
N VAL A 85 -19.84 -18.63 -13.73
CA VAL A 85 -19.79 -18.17 -12.34
C VAL A 85 -18.86 -16.97 -12.20
N THR A 86 -17.65 -17.05 -12.77
CA THR A 86 -16.69 -15.94 -12.79
C THR A 86 -17.28 -14.69 -13.45
N SER A 87 -18.01 -14.83 -14.56
CA SER A 87 -18.65 -13.68 -15.23
C SER A 87 -19.73 -13.02 -14.38
N VAL A 88 -20.48 -13.80 -13.58
CA VAL A 88 -21.47 -13.27 -12.63
C VAL A 88 -20.78 -12.54 -11.48
N LEU A 89 -19.67 -13.07 -10.96
CA LEU A 89 -18.88 -12.39 -9.93
C LEU A 89 -18.28 -11.08 -10.46
N LEU A 90 -17.71 -11.09 -11.68
CA LEU A 90 -17.20 -9.87 -12.32
C LEU A 90 -18.29 -8.82 -12.56
N LEU A 91 -19.52 -9.24 -12.87
CA LEU A 91 -20.66 -8.33 -12.97
C LEU A 91 -20.96 -7.67 -11.62
N PHE A 92 -20.94 -8.45 -10.52
CA PHE A 92 -21.10 -7.91 -9.18
C PHE A 92 -19.97 -6.95 -8.80
N ASP A 93 -18.71 -7.30 -9.08
CA ASP A 93 -17.55 -6.45 -8.83
C ASP A 93 -17.63 -5.14 -9.62
N MET A 94 -18.02 -5.20 -10.90
CA MET A 94 -18.26 -4.02 -11.73
C MET A 94 -19.35 -3.12 -11.11
N ILE A 95 -20.48 -3.69 -10.69
CA ILE A 95 -21.55 -2.94 -10.03
C ILE A 95 -21.05 -2.31 -8.73
N MET A 96 -20.29 -3.04 -7.92
CA MET A 96 -19.75 -2.56 -6.65
C MET A 96 -18.78 -1.39 -6.86
N ILE A 97 -17.83 -1.50 -7.79
CA ILE A 97 -16.86 -0.44 -8.10
C ILE A 97 -17.58 0.80 -8.62
N LEU A 98 -18.60 0.63 -9.46
CA LEU A 98 -19.38 1.76 -9.97
C LEU A 98 -20.30 2.35 -8.91
N ALA A 99 -20.92 1.56 -8.02
CA ALA A 99 -21.90 2.04 -7.05
C ALA A 99 -21.26 2.72 -5.83
N VAL A 100 -20.08 2.25 -5.39
CA VAL A 100 -19.41 2.75 -4.17
C VAL A 100 -18.47 3.90 -4.54
N PRO A 101 -18.74 5.16 -4.12
CA PRO A 101 -17.92 6.31 -4.52
C PRO A 101 -16.45 6.18 -4.17
N ARG A 102 -16.16 5.62 -2.98
CA ARG A 102 -14.79 5.39 -2.53
C ARG A 102 -14.02 4.43 -3.45
N LEU A 103 -14.61 3.30 -3.81
CA LEU A 103 -13.99 2.33 -4.72
C LEU A 103 -13.81 2.91 -6.12
N ARG A 104 -14.80 3.65 -6.62
CA ARG A 104 -14.72 4.33 -7.92
C ARG A 104 -13.52 5.29 -7.99
N VAL A 105 -13.26 6.01 -6.91
CA VAL A 105 -12.15 6.96 -6.80
C VAL A 105 -10.81 6.25 -6.57
N GLU A 106 -10.79 5.18 -5.77
CA GLU A 106 -9.59 4.37 -5.55
C GLU A 106 -9.12 3.68 -6.84
N GLU A 107 -10.01 3.00 -7.57
CA GLU A 107 -9.68 2.28 -8.81
C GLU A 107 -9.46 3.19 -10.02
N GLY A 108 -10.12 4.36 -10.05
CA GLY A 108 -10.05 5.29 -11.18
C GLY A 108 -10.55 4.69 -12.49
N TRP A 109 -10.29 5.36 -13.62
CA TRP A 109 -10.77 4.90 -14.92
C TRP A 109 -10.07 3.60 -15.39
N VAL A 110 -8.81 3.38 -14.97
CA VAL A 110 -8.00 2.21 -15.34
C VAL A 110 -8.61 0.93 -14.76
N GLY A 111 -9.00 0.94 -13.49
CA GLY A 111 -9.68 -0.20 -12.88
C GLY A 111 -11.09 -0.42 -13.41
N ILE A 112 -11.85 0.65 -13.65
CA ILE A 112 -13.17 0.56 -14.29
C ILE A 112 -13.06 -0.07 -15.69
N ALA A 113 -12.12 0.38 -16.52
CA ALA A 113 -11.89 -0.19 -17.84
C ALA A 113 -11.51 -1.68 -17.75
N SER A 114 -10.68 -2.04 -16.76
CA SER A 114 -10.20 -3.41 -16.58
C SER A 114 -11.29 -4.39 -16.13
N VAL A 115 -12.18 -3.99 -15.21
CA VAL A 115 -13.30 -4.85 -14.77
C VAL A 115 -14.37 -4.97 -15.86
N VAL A 116 -14.66 -3.89 -16.60
CA VAL A 116 -15.59 -3.92 -17.74
C VAL A 116 -15.03 -4.81 -18.85
N TRP A 117 -13.74 -4.67 -19.18
CA TRP A 117 -13.08 -5.53 -20.15
C TRP A 117 -13.13 -7.00 -19.72
N ALA A 118 -12.85 -7.30 -18.45
CA ALA A 118 -12.92 -8.67 -17.94
C ALA A 118 -14.32 -9.28 -18.04
N LEU A 119 -15.37 -8.50 -17.75
CA LEU A 119 -16.76 -8.93 -17.93
C LEU A 119 -17.08 -9.21 -19.42
N LEU A 120 -16.65 -8.32 -20.33
CA LEU A 120 -16.84 -8.50 -21.77
C LEU A 120 -16.14 -9.76 -22.28
N ILE A 121 -14.90 -10.02 -21.83
CA ILE A 121 -14.17 -11.25 -22.12
C ILE A 121 -14.90 -12.47 -21.55
N GLY A 122 -15.38 -12.41 -20.30
CA GLY A 122 -16.16 -13.49 -19.69
C GLY A 122 -17.40 -13.86 -20.51
N ILE A 123 -18.18 -12.86 -20.93
CA ILE A 123 -19.35 -13.03 -21.79
C ILE A 123 -18.93 -13.60 -23.17
N TRP A 124 -17.87 -13.07 -23.77
CA TRP A 124 -17.35 -13.54 -25.05
C TRP A 124 -16.95 -15.02 -25.01
N VAL A 125 -16.25 -15.43 -23.95
CA VAL A 125 -15.86 -16.83 -23.74
C VAL A 125 -17.09 -17.72 -23.62
N VAL A 126 -18.10 -17.33 -22.84
CA VAL A 126 -19.36 -18.11 -22.72
C VAL A 126 -20.07 -18.24 -24.07
N ILE A 127 -20.10 -17.18 -24.87
CA ILE A 127 -20.70 -17.20 -26.21
C ILE A 127 -19.90 -18.15 -27.13
N THR A 128 -18.58 -18.01 -27.17
CA THR A 128 -17.69 -18.82 -28.01
C THR A 128 -17.86 -20.31 -27.71
N ASP A 129 -17.85 -20.67 -26.43
CA ASP A 129 -18.04 -22.06 -25.97
C ASP A 129 -19.42 -22.61 -26.34
N ARG A 130 -20.48 -21.80 -26.23
CA ARG A 130 -21.84 -22.20 -26.62
C ARG A 130 -21.98 -22.37 -28.13
N VAL A 131 -21.38 -21.49 -28.94
CA VAL A 131 -21.42 -21.58 -30.41
C VAL A 131 -20.66 -22.82 -30.90
N VAL A 132 -19.49 -23.10 -30.32
CA VAL A 132 -18.70 -24.30 -30.63
C VAL A 132 -19.42 -25.58 -30.19
N ALA A 133 -20.07 -25.56 -29.01
CA ALA A 133 -20.87 -26.69 -28.54
C ALA A 133 -22.11 -26.93 -29.43
N TYR A 134 -22.80 -25.86 -29.83
CA TYR A 134 -23.97 -25.93 -30.73
C TYR A 134 -23.59 -26.48 -32.11
N GLY A 135 -22.42 -26.10 -32.65
CA GLY A 135 -21.89 -26.65 -33.89
C GLY A 135 -21.57 -28.16 -33.85
N LYS A 136 -21.58 -28.78 -32.66
CA LYS A 136 -21.48 -30.24 -32.48
C LYS A 136 -22.82 -30.93 -32.16
N GLU A 137 -23.87 -30.18 -31.80
CA GLU A 137 -25.14 -30.73 -31.31
C GLU A 137 -26.29 -30.71 -32.34
N GLU A 138 -26.04 -30.33 -33.60
CA GLU A 138 -27.01 -30.47 -34.72
C GLU A 138 -27.21 -31.94 -35.19
N LYS A 139 -27.20 -32.90 -34.24
CA LYS A 139 -27.59 -34.31 -34.46
C LYS A 139 -28.29 -34.98 -33.28
N LYS A 140 -28.81 -34.26 -32.29
CA LYS A 140 -29.69 -34.86 -31.25
C LYS A 140 -30.60 -33.79 -30.61
N ASN A 141 -31.74 -33.55 -31.24
CA ASN A 141 -32.94 -33.00 -30.59
C ASN A 141 -33.57 -34.12 -29.72
N VAL A 142 -34.31 -33.93 -28.63
CA VAL A 142 -34.89 -32.81 -27.86
C VAL A 142 -35.45 -33.45 -26.57
N SER A 143 -35.36 -32.79 -25.40
CA SER A 143 -36.47 -32.64 -24.42
C SER A 143 -36.03 -32.13 -23.03
N GLN A 144 -36.61 -30.97 -22.65
CA GLN A 144 -37.00 -30.34 -21.36
C GLN A 144 -36.62 -31.00 -20.00
N GLY A 145 -36.43 -30.31 -18.85
CA GLY A 145 -36.83 -28.96 -18.42
C GLY A 145 -36.19 -28.52 -17.06
N ALA A 146 -36.65 -27.37 -16.54
CA ALA A 146 -36.09 -26.46 -15.51
C ALA A 146 -35.93 -27.01 -14.06
N LEU A 147 -35.13 -26.46 -13.11
CA LEU A 147 -35.10 -25.11 -12.46
C LEU A 147 -33.75 -24.90 -11.68
N ARG A 148 -33.34 -23.65 -11.34
CA ARG A 148 -32.16 -23.27 -10.50
C ARG A 148 -32.60 -22.76 -9.09
N PRO A 149 -31.71 -22.27 -8.17
CA PRO A 149 -30.85 -22.99 -7.22
C PRO A 149 -31.05 -22.55 -5.74
N ALA A 150 -30.15 -22.99 -4.85
CA ALA A 150 -30.12 -22.79 -3.39
C ALA A 150 -29.63 -21.39 -2.89
N ALA A 151 -29.92 -21.14 -1.60
CA ALA A 151 -29.67 -19.98 -0.72
C ALA A 151 -28.17 -19.76 -0.33
N PRO A 152 -27.82 -18.90 0.67
CA PRO A 152 -28.23 -17.53 1.03
C PRO A 152 -27.07 -16.51 0.83
N SER A 153 -27.37 -15.20 0.80
CA SER A 153 -26.36 -14.13 0.90
C SER A 153 -26.25 -13.63 2.35
N ALA A 154 -25.06 -13.71 2.93
CA ALA A 154 -24.70 -13.02 4.17
C ALA A 154 -23.89 -11.74 3.87
N SER A 155 -24.03 -10.78 4.77
CA SER A 155 -23.68 -9.36 4.68
C SER A 155 -22.20 -9.00 4.48
N GLY A 156 -21.96 -7.81 3.91
CA GLY A 156 -20.75 -7.03 4.12
C GLY A 156 -21.05 -5.55 3.98
N ARG A 157 -21.46 -4.89 5.06
CA ARG A 157 -21.86 -3.47 5.08
C ARG A 157 -20.85 -2.67 5.91
N ASP A 158 -19.64 -2.49 5.40
CA ASP A 158 -18.54 -1.86 6.15
C ASP A 158 -17.84 -0.78 5.31
N SER A 159 -18.44 0.40 5.21
CA SER A 159 -17.82 1.55 4.54
C SER A 159 -18.26 2.90 5.11
N SER A 160 -18.11 3.09 6.42
CA SER A 160 -18.44 4.37 7.07
C SER A 160 -17.48 4.78 8.20
N LEU A 161 -16.24 4.28 8.22
CA LEU A 161 -15.26 4.79 9.16
C LEU A 161 -14.65 6.08 8.60
N ALA A 162 -15.00 7.21 9.21
CA ALA A 162 -14.32 8.48 8.94
C ALA A 162 -12.89 8.40 9.54
N PRO A 163 -11.86 8.91 8.84
CA PRO A 163 -10.54 9.02 9.42
C PRO A 163 -10.58 9.94 10.65
N GLN A 164 -9.73 9.66 11.64
CA GLN A 164 -9.42 10.66 12.66
C GLN A 164 -8.49 11.69 12.02
N GLY A 165 -8.90 12.95 11.86
CA GLY A 165 -8.12 13.98 11.16
C GLY A 165 -8.58 14.21 9.73
N GLU A 166 -7.76 14.93 8.96
CA GLU A 166 -8.14 15.43 7.64
C GLU A 166 -7.25 14.87 6.53
N ARG A 167 -7.72 15.01 5.27
CA ARG A 167 -7.02 14.52 4.10
C ARG A 167 -6.79 15.65 3.13
N TYR A 168 -5.52 15.90 2.82
CA TYR A 168 -5.09 17.01 1.98
C TYR A 168 -4.66 16.50 0.60
N TYR A 169 -5.11 17.20 -0.43
CA TYR A 169 -4.64 16.96 -1.79
C TYR A 169 -3.20 17.44 -1.96
N VAL A 170 -2.37 16.65 -2.62
CA VAL A 170 -0.93 16.90 -2.79
C VAL A 170 -0.48 16.51 -4.21
N ASP A 171 0.73 16.93 -4.59
CA ASP A 171 1.35 16.68 -5.90
C ASP A 171 0.43 17.09 -7.07
N GLY A 172 -0.08 18.33 -7.02
CA GLY A 172 -1.02 18.85 -8.02
C GLY A 172 -2.38 18.14 -7.98
N ASP A 173 -2.88 17.86 -6.77
CA ASP A 173 -4.17 17.24 -6.47
C ASP A 173 -4.36 15.81 -7.03
N LYS A 174 -3.26 15.10 -7.32
CA LYS A 174 -3.28 13.73 -7.83
C LYS A 174 -3.80 12.72 -6.82
N TYR A 175 -3.41 12.86 -5.56
CA TYR A 175 -3.79 11.95 -4.47
C TYR A 175 -3.88 12.69 -3.13
N GLN A 176 -4.46 12.02 -2.11
CA GLN A 176 -4.65 12.62 -0.79
C GLN A 176 -3.78 11.96 0.29
N ILE A 177 -3.23 12.80 1.16
CA ILE A 177 -2.48 12.40 2.34
C ILE A 177 -3.25 12.76 3.59
N HIS A 178 -3.30 11.80 4.51
CA HIS A 178 -3.89 11.97 5.81
C HIS A 178 -2.92 12.63 6.77
N LEU A 179 -3.42 13.64 7.49
CA LEU A 179 -2.72 14.33 8.56
C LEU A 179 -3.67 14.45 9.75
N TYR A 180 -3.13 14.19 10.94
CA TYR A 180 -3.83 14.35 12.20
C TYR A 180 -2.94 15.05 13.21
N CYS A 181 -3.50 16.07 13.86
CA CYS A 181 -2.86 16.81 14.93
C CYS A 181 -3.73 16.81 16.19
N LYS A 182 -3.09 16.77 17.36
CA LYS A 182 -3.74 16.77 18.67
C LYS A 182 -2.95 17.60 19.66
N GLY A 183 -3.64 18.48 20.39
CA GLY A 183 -3.05 19.42 21.36
C GLY A 183 -3.19 20.87 20.91
N ASN A 184 -2.81 21.82 21.76
CA ASN A 184 -2.92 23.25 21.46
C ASN A 184 -1.63 23.79 20.82
N GLU A 185 -1.76 24.73 19.90
CA GLU A 185 -0.64 25.36 19.19
C GLU A 185 0.07 26.43 20.03
N THR A 186 -0.63 27.00 21.00
CA THR A 186 -0.10 28.02 21.90
C THR A 186 -0.17 27.59 23.37
N ASP A 187 0.79 28.09 24.15
CA ASP A 187 0.76 27.96 25.60
C ASP A 187 -0.26 28.93 26.24
N LYS A 188 -0.35 28.92 27.57
CA LYS A 188 -1.26 29.83 28.31
C LYS A 188 -0.88 31.31 28.17
N SER A 189 0.29 31.61 27.62
CA SER A 189 0.85 32.95 27.42
C SER A 189 0.82 33.37 25.95
N ASP A 190 0.14 32.60 25.09
CA ASP A 190 0.00 32.80 23.63
C ASP A 190 1.31 32.67 22.83
N ASN A 191 2.32 31.99 23.38
CA ASN A 191 3.54 31.64 22.64
C ASN A 191 3.34 30.34 21.86
N LYS A 192 3.82 30.27 20.61
CA LYS A 192 3.83 29.02 19.83
C LYS A 192 4.63 27.95 20.58
N VAL A 193 4.03 26.78 20.80
CA VAL A 193 4.72 25.63 21.40
C VAL A 193 5.28 24.71 20.32
N PRO A 194 6.40 24.02 20.57
CA PRO A 194 6.94 23.05 19.63
C PRO A 194 5.94 21.92 19.40
N THR A 195 5.68 21.59 18.14
CA THR A 195 4.85 20.45 17.81
C THR A 195 5.72 19.24 17.50
N VAL A 196 5.40 18.11 18.14
CA VAL A 196 6.10 16.85 17.84
C VAL A 196 5.52 16.24 16.57
N LEU A 197 6.31 16.19 15.50
CA LEU A 197 5.92 15.54 14.25
C LEU A 197 6.40 14.08 14.26
N PHE A 198 5.45 13.16 14.37
CA PHE A 198 5.75 11.74 14.40
C PHE A 198 5.78 11.12 12.99
N GLU A 199 6.80 10.31 12.75
CA GLU A 199 6.95 9.49 11.56
C GLU A 199 6.98 8.00 11.94
N ALA A 200 6.05 7.23 11.39
CA ALA A 200 5.95 5.81 11.70
C ALA A 200 7.01 4.96 10.99
N GLY A 201 7.43 3.87 11.63
CA GLY A 201 8.28 2.85 11.02
C GLY A 201 7.52 1.97 10.02
N GLU A 202 7.74 0.66 10.06
CA GLU A 202 7.30 -0.31 9.05
C GLU A 202 5.79 -0.60 9.08
N ARG A 203 5.10 -0.08 10.09
CA ARG A 203 3.67 -0.25 10.39
C ARG A 203 2.96 1.12 10.46
N PRO A 204 1.65 1.20 10.19
CA PRO A 204 0.91 2.45 10.34
C PRO A 204 1.06 3.08 11.73
N PHE A 205 0.98 4.42 11.81
CA PHE A 205 1.18 5.15 13.06
C PHE A 205 0.15 4.76 14.14
N GLY A 206 -1.12 4.60 13.74
CA GLY A 206 -2.23 4.30 14.65
C GLY A 206 -2.06 3.01 15.46
N LEU A 207 -1.32 2.01 14.95
CA LEU A 207 -1.01 0.78 15.69
C LEU A 207 0.31 0.86 16.46
N SER A 208 1.26 1.66 15.99
CA SER A 208 2.61 1.70 16.53
C SER A 208 2.72 2.70 17.68
N LEU A 209 2.67 3.99 17.38
CA LEU A 209 3.08 5.06 18.28
C LEU A 209 1.92 5.91 18.82
N GLN A 210 0.70 5.78 18.30
CA GLN A 210 -0.43 6.62 18.72
C GLN A 210 -0.73 6.53 20.23
N THR A 211 -0.74 5.32 20.80
CA THR A 211 -0.93 5.15 22.26
C THR A 211 0.19 5.80 23.07
N PHE A 212 1.43 5.74 22.58
CA PHE A 212 2.56 6.41 23.22
C PHE A 212 2.40 7.93 23.17
N ALA A 213 2.07 8.49 22.01
CA ALA A 213 1.88 9.93 21.83
C ALA A 213 0.73 10.49 22.69
N ASP A 214 -0.40 9.75 22.79
CA ASP A 214 -1.51 10.12 23.65
C ASP A 214 -1.14 10.11 25.14
N ASN A 215 -0.35 9.13 25.57
CA ASN A 215 0.18 9.08 26.94
C ASN A 215 1.17 10.22 27.21
N ALA A 216 2.02 10.57 26.24
CA ALA A 216 2.97 11.67 26.39
C ALA A 216 2.26 13.04 26.55
N ILE A 217 1.12 13.26 25.87
CA ILE A 217 0.23 14.40 26.14
C ILE A 217 -0.36 14.32 27.55
N ALA A 218 -0.91 13.15 27.92
CA ALA A 218 -1.56 12.98 29.22
C ALA A 218 -0.61 13.18 30.41
N ASN A 219 0.66 12.78 30.25
CA ASN A 219 1.74 12.97 31.22
C ASN A 219 2.26 14.42 31.25
N GLY A 220 1.89 15.26 30.27
CA GLY A 220 2.39 16.63 30.13
C GLY A 220 3.83 16.73 29.63
N THR A 221 4.37 15.65 29.06
CA THR A 221 5.72 15.65 28.45
C THR A 221 5.74 16.49 27.17
N ILE A 222 4.67 16.42 26.38
CA ILE A 222 4.49 17.20 25.16
C ILE A 222 3.13 17.90 25.17
N SER A 223 3.04 19.08 24.55
CA SER A 223 1.79 19.85 24.48
C SER A 223 0.96 19.54 23.24
N ARG A 224 1.64 19.20 22.13
CA ARG A 224 1.01 18.93 20.83
C ARG A 224 1.82 17.92 20.03
N TYR A 225 1.14 17.07 19.29
CA TYR A 225 1.75 16.22 18.26
C TYR A 225 0.93 16.20 16.97
N CYS A 226 1.61 15.95 15.87
CA CYS A 226 1.03 15.63 14.57
C CYS A 226 1.63 14.32 14.04
N TYR A 227 0.87 13.59 13.22
CA TYR A 227 1.41 12.52 12.40
C TYR A 227 0.72 12.52 11.04
N ALA A 228 1.45 12.10 10.02
CA ALA A 228 0.91 11.87 8.69
C ALA A 228 1.10 10.41 8.29
N ASP A 229 0.07 9.79 7.74
CA ASP A 229 0.22 8.46 7.15
C ASP A 229 0.97 8.61 5.82
N ARG A 230 2.14 7.95 5.68
CA ARG A 230 2.86 7.88 4.40
C ARG A 230 1.94 7.37 3.28
N PRO A 231 2.15 7.78 2.01
CA PRO A 231 1.35 7.28 0.90
C PRO A 231 1.25 5.75 0.90
N GLY A 232 0.03 5.24 0.81
CA GLY A 232 -0.30 3.82 0.84
C GLY A 232 -0.41 3.17 2.23
N PHE A 233 -0.16 3.91 3.30
CA PHE A 233 -0.41 3.50 4.68
C PHE A 233 -1.71 4.12 5.21
N GLY A 234 -2.33 3.45 6.18
CA GLY A 234 -3.50 3.95 6.91
C GLY A 234 -4.57 4.58 6.01
N TRP A 235 -4.81 5.87 6.25
CA TRP A 235 -5.83 6.68 5.60
C TRP A 235 -5.36 7.38 4.32
N SER A 236 -4.07 7.34 4.01
CA SER A 236 -3.49 7.95 2.82
C SER A 236 -3.72 7.12 1.54
N ASP A 237 -3.85 7.81 0.41
CA ASP A 237 -3.87 7.19 -0.92
C ASP A 237 -2.45 6.69 -1.29
N ASN A 238 -2.34 5.83 -2.31
CA ASN A 238 -1.03 5.51 -2.87
C ASN A 238 -0.51 6.66 -3.74
N ALA A 239 0.82 6.84 -3.72
CA ALA A 239 1.50 7.72 -4.65
C ALA A 239 1.78 7.03 -6.01
N PRO A 240 1.91 7.81 -7.11
CA PRO A 240 2.44 7.32 -8.38
C PRO A 240 3.83 6.68 -8.24
N SER A 241 4.15 5.67 -9.07
CA SER A 241 5.49 5.05 -9.10
C SER A 241 6.40 5.75 -10.11
N PRO A 242 7.72 5.86 -9.84
CA PRO A 242 8.43 5.50 -8.60
C PRO A 242 8.21 6.53 -7.48
N PHE A 243 8.43 6.13 -6.22
CA PHE A 243 8.20 7.00 -5.06
C PHE A 243 9.28 6.83 -3.97
N SER A 244 10.13 7.85 -3.79
CA SER A 244 11.27 7.86 -2.84
C SER A 244 10.93 8.47 -1.48
N ALA A 245 11.85 8.35 -0.52
CA ALA A 245 11.68 8.97 0.79
C ALA A 245 11.74 10.51 0.73
N GLY A 246 12.52 11.07 -0.19
CA GLY A 246 12.50 12.50 -0.47
C GLY A 246 11.17 12.97 -1.05
N MET A 247 10.58 12.25 -2.01
CA MET A 247 9.25 12.60 -2.53
C MET A 247 8.18 12.57 -1.40
N ALA A 248 8.29 11.63 -0.47
CA ALA A 248 7.43 11.58 0.70
C ALA A 248 7.62 12.80 1.62
N ALA A 249 8.86 13.25 1.85
CA ALA A 249 9.13 14.45 2.63
C ALA A 249 8.58 15.72 1.95
N ASP A 250 8.68 15.85 0.62
CA ASP A 250 8.10 16.99 -0.12
C ASP A 250 6.58 17.03 0.01
N VAL A 251 5.96 15.87 -0.14
CA VAL A 251 4.51 15.70 -0.03
C VAL A 251 4.01 15.97 1.39
N LEU A 252 4.76 15.54 2.40
CA LEU A 252 4.48 15.89 3.81
C LEU A 252 4.55 17.40 4.02
N SER A 253 5.56 18.06 3.44
CA SER A 253 5.72 19.51 3.51
C SER A 253 4.53 20.24 2.88
N GLU A 254 4.06 19.78 1.72
CA GLU A 254 2.87 20.33 1.07
C GLU A 254 1.61 20.12 1.93
N ALA A 255 1.44 18.93 2.52
CA ALA A 255 0.30 18.62 3.36
C ALA A 255 0.26 19.51 4.62
N LEU A 256 1.40 19.69 5.30
CA LEU A 256 1.52 20.58 6.46
C LEU A 256 1.20 22.03 6.09
N ALA A 257 1.76 22.53 4.99
CA ALA A 257 1.50 23.88 4.51
C ALA A 257 0.01 24.10 4.18
N ARG A 258 -0.66 23.13 3.54
CA ARG A 258 -2.10 23.20 3.25
C ARG A 258 -2.97 23.10 4.51
N ALA A 259 -2.49 22.42 5.54
CA ALA A 259 -3.14 22.35 6.84
C ALA A 259 -2.94 23.62 7.69
N GLY A 260 -2.07 24.54 7.28
CA GLY A 260 -1.68 25.72 8.07
C GLY A 260 -0.77 25.36 9.24
N GLU A 261 -0.16 24.18 9.21
CA GLU A 261 0.74 23.69 10.25
C GLU A 261 2.15 24.24 9.97
N GLU A 262 2.61 25.12 10.85
CA GLU A 262 3.93 25.75 10.78
C GLU A 262 4.79 25.34 11.98
N GLY A 263 6.12 25.38 11.79
CA GLY A 263 7.07 25.11 12.86
C GLY A 263 6.95 26.08 14.05
N PRO A 264 7.63 25.76 15.16
CA PRO A 264 8.75 24.83 15.20
C PRO A 264 8.37 23.36 15.48
N TRP A 265 9.14 22.44 14.88
CA TRP A 265 8.94 21.00 14.93
C TRP A 265 10.03 20.28 15.73
N VAL A 266 9.63 19.25 16.48
CA VAL A 266 10.54 18.20 16.95
C VAL A 266 10.15 16.92 16.23
N LEU A 267 11.05 16.35 15.44
CA LEU A 267 10.75 15.12 14.69
C LEU A 267 10.98 13.90 15.56
N ALA A 268 9.98 13.03 15.69
CA ALA A 268 10.08 11.78 16.43
C ALA A 268 9.76 10.59 15.51
N SER A 269 10.74 9.73 15.26
CA SER A 269 10.65 8.73 14.20
C SER A 269 11.17 7.36 14.62
N ALA A 270 10.65 6.32 14.00
CA ALA A 270 11.03 4.93 14.30
C ALA A 270 11.47 4.15 13.07
N GLY A 271 12.47 3.28 13.21
CA GLY A 271 12.89 2.34 12.16
C GLY A 271 13.16 3.03 10.82
N VAL A 272 12.54 2.54 9.74
CA VAL A 272 12.62 3.19 8.41
C VAL A 272 12.14 4.64 8.40
N GLY A 273 11.22 5.03 9.29
CA GLY A 273 10.70 6.41 9.42
C GLY A 273 11.80 7.44 9.69
N SER A 274 12.89 7.03 10.33
CA SER A 274 14.06 7.89 10.57
C SER A 274 14.73 8.40 9.28
N VAL A 275 14.69 7.63 8.19
CA VAL A 275 15.20 8.05 6.87
C VAL A 275 14.37 9.22 6.34
N TYR A 276 13.04 9.13 6.46
CA TYR A 276 12.11 10.17 6.03
C TYR A 276 12.26 11.44 6.87
N SER A 277 12.30 11.32 8.20
CA SER A 277 12.47 12.47 9.09
C SER A 277 13.80 13.16 8.92
N ARG A 278 14.89 12.43 8.66
CA ARG A 278 16.21 13.05 8.37
C ARG A 278 16.20 13.84 7.06
N ILE A 279 15.57 13.31 6.01
CA ILE A 279 15.43 14.04 4.74
C ILE A 279 14.55 15.28 4.94
N PHE A 280 13.45 15.16 5.68
CA PHE A 280 12.58 16.29 6.02
C PHE A 280 13.34 17.36 6.82
N SER A 281 14.09 16.97 7.84
CA SER A 281 14.86 17.90 8.67
C SER A 281 15.89 18.68 7.86
N ALA A 282 16.65 18.02 6.98
CA ALA A 282 17.61 18.71 6.14
C ALA A 282 16.98 19.72 5.17
N ARG A 283 15.70 19.56 4.81
CA ARG A 283 14.96 20.49 3.95
C ARG A 283 14.30 21.63 4.72
N HIS A 284 14.03 21.43 6.01
CA HIS A 284 13.34 22.35 6.91
C HIS A 284 14.20 22.72 8.13
N GLY A 285 15.52 22.82 7.96
CA GLY A 285 16.48 22.90 9.06
C GLY A 285 16.18 24.01 10.09
N LYS A 286 15.65 25.15 9.64
CA LYS A 286 15.28 26.28 10.52
C LYS A 286 14.01 26.04 11.33
N ASP A 287 13.12 25.21 10.82
CA ASP A 287 11.84 24.92 11.46
C ASP A 287 11.91 23.65 12.32
N VAL A 288 12.99 22.86 12.22
CA VAL A 288 13.20 21.64 12.98
C VAL A 288 14.20 21.88 14.12
N MET A 289 13.70 21.88 15.35
CA MET A 289 14.48 22.17 16.56
C MET A 289 15.01 20.92 17.25
N GLY A 290 14.68 19.72 16.79
CA GLY A 290 15.20 18.50 17.39
C GLY A 290 14.81 17.21 16.67
N LEU A 291 15.63 16.18 16.86
CA LEU A 291 15.47 14.86 16.26
C LEU A 291 15.49 13.76 17.33
N LEU A 292 14.38 13.05 17.48
CA LEU A 292 14.29 11.81 18.26
C LEU A 292 14.23 10.61 17.30
N LEU A 293 15.25 9.77 17.34
CA LEU A 293 15.37 8.58 16.50
C LEU A 293 15.25 7.31 17.35
N ILE A 294 14.21 6.51 17.09
CA ILE A 294 13.88 5.28 17.82
C ILE A 294 14.26 4.07 16.96
N ASP A 295 15.28 3.34 17.39
CA ASP A 295 15.94 2.25 16.66
C ASP A 295 16.05 2.51 15.14
N PRO A 296 16.65 3.65 14.74
CA PRO A 296 16.63 4.15 13.37
C PRO A 296 17.28 3.19 12.36
N LEU A 297 16.74 3.16 11.14
CA LEU A 297 17.37 2.54 10.00
C LEU A 297 18.46 3.44 9.41
N HIS A 298 19.70 2.97 9.44
CA HIS A 298 20.84 3.67 8.84
C HIS A 298 20.84 3.56 7.30
N GLU A 299 21.28 4.60 6.60
CA GLU A 299 21.33 4.71 5.14
C GLU A 299 22.11 3.58 4.46
N ASP A 300 23.27 3.18 5.00
CA ASP A 300 24.04 2.04 4.52
C ASP A 300 23.29 0.70 4.55
N LEU A 301 22.25 0.55 5.37
CA LEU A 301 21.46 -0.67 5.48
C LEU A 301 20.27 -0.71 4.51
N LEU A 302 20.06 0.34 3.70
CA LEU A 302 18.98 0.39 2.71
C LEU A 302 19.06 -0.72 1.66
N HIS A 303 20.24 -1.26 1.37
CA HIS A 303 20.40 -2.42 0.50
C HIS A 303 19.63 -3.66 1.00
N ARG A 304 19.43 -3.81 2.32
CA ARG A 304 18.62 -4.90 2.91
C ARG A 304 17.14 -4.71 2.60
N LEU A 305 16.68 -3.46 2.64
CA LEU A 305 15.31 -3.07 2.25
C LEU A 305 15.09 -3.21 0.74
N ALA A 306 16.13 -2.97 -0.06
CA ALA A 306 16.14 -3.11 -1.52
C ALA A 306 16.39 -4.54 -2.03
N SER A 307 16.43 -5.54 -1.15
CA SER A 307 16.75 -6.91 -1.54
C SER A 307 15.78 -7.42 -2.63
N PRO A 308 16.28 -7.93 -3.78
CA PRO A 308 15.43 -8.40 -4.89
C PRO A 308 14.45 -9.50 -4.45
N HIS A 309 14.87 -10.34 -3.51
CA HIS A 309 14.05 -11.39 -2.92
C HIS A 309 12.81 -10.83 -2.20
N ARG A 310 12.99 -9.78 -1.39
CA ARG A 310 11.89 -9.09 -0.71
C ARG A 310 10.97 -8.44 -1.74
N GLY A 311 11.53 -7.74 -2.73
CA GLY A 311 10.76 -7.12 -3.82
C GLY A 311 9.90 -8.13 -4.58
N PHE A 312 10.47 -9.27 -4.97
CA PHE A 312 9.74 -10.35 -5.64
C PHE A 312 8.59 -10.88 -4.78
N PHE A 313 8.80 -11.12 -3.49
CA PHE A 313 7.74 -11.60 -2.61
C PHE A 313 6.66 -10.55 -2.35
N LEU A 314 7.01 -9.27 -2.25
CA LEU A 314 6.03 -8.18 -2.16
C LEU A 314 5.19 -8.09 -3.44
N TRP A 315 5.81 -8.21 -4.61
CA TRP A 315 5.12 -8.25 -5.89
C TRP A 315 4.18 -9.45 -6.01
N LEU A 316 4.67 -10.66 -5.73
CA LEU A 316 3.88 -11.89 -5.76
C LEU A 316 2.69 -11.78 -4.80
N ARG A 317 2.93 -11.28 -3.59
CA ARG A 317 1.88 -11.04 -2.61
C ARG A 317 0.87 -10.00 -3.08
N GLY A 318 1.32 -8.94 -3.75
CA GLY A 318 0.48 -7.93 -4.38
C GLY A 318 -0.50 -8.55 -5.38
N ILE A 319 0.01 -9.42 -6.27
CA ILE A 319 -0.79 -10.17 -7.26
C ILE A 319 -1.80 -11.11 -6.61
N LEU A 320 -1.44 -11.75 -5.51
CA LEU A 320 -2.33 -12.68 -4.80
C LEU A 320 -3.29 -11.97 -3.85
N SER A 321 -3.05 -10.69 -3.51
CA SER A 321 -3.87 -9.94 -2.55
C SER A 321 -5.35 -9.78 -2.95
N PRO A 322 -5.72 -9.63 -4.24
CA PRO A 322 -7.11 -9.58 -4.68
C PRO A 322 -7.87 -10.90 -4.51
N LEU A 323 -7.17 -12.04 -4.50
CA LEU A 323 -7.80 -13.35 -4.25
C LEU A 323 -8.29 -13.50 -2.80
N GLY A 324 -7.91 -12.58 -1.92
CA GLY A 324 -8.39 -12.53 -0.55
C GLY A 324 -7.98 -13.72 0.31
N ILE A 325 -7.01 -14.55 -0.10
CA ILE A 325 -6.57 -15.75 0.64
C ILE A 325 -6.07 -15.37 2.06
N ASP A 326 -5.27 -14.30 2.14
CA ASP A 326 -4.80 -13.72 3.41
C ASP A 326 -5.96 -13.14 4.25
N ARG A 327 -7.03 -12.69 3.60
CA ARG A 327 -8.20 -12.06 4.22
C ARG A 327 -9.22 -13.08 4.71
N LEU A 328 -9.45 -14.15 3.94
CA LEU A 328 -10.38 -15.25 4.20
C LEU A 328 -9.88 -16.12 5.37
N SER A 329 -8.60 -16.50 5.35
CA SER A 329 -7.99 -17.25 6.46
C SER A 329 -8.01 -16.43 7.76
N GLY A 330 -7.63 -15.15 7.70
CA GLY A 330 -7.68 -14.25 8.86
C GLY A 330 -9.09 -14.04 9.42
N ALA A 331 -10.10 -13.86 8.57
CA ALA A 331 -11.48 -13.62 8.99
C ALA A 331 -12.15 -14.84 9.64
N ILE A 332 -11.75 -16.06 9.25
CA ILE A 332 -12.29 -17.30 9.83
C ILE A 332 -11.67 -17.59 11.20
N PHE A 333 -10.38 -17.25 11.41
CA PHE A 333 -9.64 -17.64 12.63
C PHE A 333 -9.39 -16.50 13.64
N ARG A 334 -9.51 -15.22 13.26
CA ARG A 334 -9.30 -14.07 14.15
C ARG A 334 -10.36 -13.00 13.85
N GLY A 335 -11.22 -12.69 14.83
CA GLY A 335 -12.21 -11.61 14.68
C GLY A 335 -11.53 -10.28 14.35
N ARG A 336 -11.76 -9.76 13.14
CA ARG A 336 -11.18 -8.49 12.69
C ARG A 336 -12.20 -7.37 12.80
N SER A 337 -11.84 -6.30 13.50
CA SER A 337 -12.59 -5.05 13.48
C SER A 337 -12.28 -4.25 12.20
N ARG A 338 -13.06 -3.22 11.91
CA ARG A 338 -12.90 -2.39 10.70
C ARG A 338 -11.61 -1.55 10.78
N GLU A 339 -11.30 -1.11 11.99
CA GLU A 339 -10.11 -0.37 12.42
C GLU A 339 -8.84 -1.19 12.15
N ASP A 340 -8.90 -2.49 12.43
CA ASP A 340 -7.76 -3.40 12.26
C ASP A 340 -7.29 -3.50 10.80
N ARG A 341 -8.16 -3.22 9.83
CA ARG A 341 -7.85 -3.25 8.40
C ARG A 341 -7.21 -1.98 7.89
N VAL A 342 -7.48 -0.84 8.54
CA VAL A 342 -6.99 0.46 8.08
C VAL A 342 -5.66 0.78 8.75
N TYR A 343 -5.63 0.73 10.08
CA TYR A 343 -4.44 1.10 10.83
C TYR A 343 -3.95 0.02 11.80
N GLY A 344 -4.72 -1.06 12.04
CA GLY A 344 -4.30 -2.14 12.95
C GLY A 344 -3.45 -3.25 12.31
N TRP A 345 -3.42 -4.40 12.95
CA TRP A 345 -2.55 -5.54 12.63
C TRP A 345 -2.82 -6.11 11.25
N SER A 346 -3.99 -5.92 10.65
CA SER A 346 -4.29 -6.42 9.32
C SER A 346 -3.99 -5.41 8.20
N ALA A 347 -3.59 -4.18 8.53
CA ALA A 347 -3.32 -3.12 7.57
C ALA A 347 -2.18 -3.46 6.59
N TYR A 348 -1.19 -4.26 7.02
CA TYR A 348 -0.09 -4.71 6.14
C TYR A 348 -0.53 -5.65 5.02
N GLN A 349 -1.75 -6.19 5.09
CA GLN A 349 -2.31 -7.10 4.08
C GLN A 349 -3.10 -6.33 3.00
N GLY A 350 -3.22 -5.01 3.13
CA GLY A 350 -3.87 -4.16 2.14
C GLY A 350 -3.05 -4.04 0.86
N GLY A 351 -3.70 -4.03 -0.30
CA GLY A 351 -3.01 -3.80 -1.57
C GLY A 351 -2.26 -2.46 -1.60
N LYS A 352 -2.78 -1.43 -0.88
CA LYS A 352 -2.12 -0.13 -0.72
C LYS A 352 -0.76 -0.25 -0.04
N SER A 353 -0.73 -0.85 1.16
CA SER A 353 0.51 -1.00 1.92
C SER A 353 1.50 -1.95 1.26
N ILE A 354 1.03 -2.98 0.53
CA ILE A 354 1.90 -3.84 -0.27
C ILE A 354 2.55 -3.05 -1.42
N LYS A 355 1.78 -2.22 -2.15
CA LYS A 355 2.32 -1.35 -3.22
C LYS A 355 3.35 -0.37 -2.66
N ALA A 356 3.02 0.31 -1.56
CA ALA A 356 3.92 1.28 -0.93
C ALA A 356 5.24 0.62 -0.48
N LYS A 357 5.19 -0.58 0.13
CA LYS A 357 6.39 -1.34 0.49
C LYS A 357 7.19 -1.82 -0.71
N LEU A 358 6.51 -2.15 -1.81
CA LEU A 358 7.19 -2.50 -3.06
C LEU A 358 7.91 -1.28 -3.65
N GLN A 359 7.25 -0.12 -3.72
CA GLN A 359 7.86 1.13 -4.16
C GLN A 359 9.07 1.51 -3.28
N GLU A 360 8.92 1.46 -1.95
CA GLU A 360 9.99 1.71 -0.98
C GLU A 360 11.20 0.79 -1.23
N SER A 361 10.95 -0.50 -1.43
CA SER A 361 12.01 -1.49 -1.73
C SER A 361 12.72 -1.20 -3.06
N LEU A 362 11.99 -0.84 -4.12
CA LEU A 362 12.56 -0.63 -5.45
C LEU A 362 13.52 0.57 -5.54
N VAL A 363 13.27 1.62 -4.74
CA VAL A 363 14.05 2.86 -4.79
C VAL A 363 14.98 3.05 -3.59
N ALA A 364 14.92 2.14 -2.59
CA ALA A 364 15.68 2.23 -1.34
C ALA A 364 17.19 2.41 -1.55
N ASP A 365 17.82 1.57 -2.36
CA ASP A 365 19.28 1.59 -2.58
C ASP A 365 19.72 2.52 -3.73
N SER A 366 18.79 3.26 -4.34
CA SER A 366 19.07 4.21 -5.42
C SER A 366 18.66 5.64 -5.03
N LEU A 367 17.42 6.04 -5.28
CA LEU A 367 16.93 7.39 -5.03
C LEU A 367 16.97 7.74 -3.54
N THR A 368 16.37 6.89 -2.69
CA THR A 368 16.28 7.14 -1.25
C THR A 368 17.66 7.19 -0.60
N ARG A 369 18.56 6.26 -0.97
CA ARG A 369 19.94 6.25 -0.46
C ARG A 369 20.69 7.54 -0.81
N ASN A 370 20.54 8.03 -2.04
CA ASN A 370 21.16 9.29 -2.44
C ASN A 370 20.58 10.47 -1.65
N GLU A 371 19.25 10.55 -1.53
CA GLU A 371 18.56 11.63 -0.81
C GLU A 371 18.97 11.71 0.67
N VAL A 372 19.02 10.59 1.38
CA VAL A 372 19.41 10.58 2.81
C VAL A 372 20.92 10.81 3.01
N THR A 373 21.74 10.38 2.06
CA THR A 373 23.19 10.66 2.11
C THR A 373 23.43 12.16 1.95
N ILE A 374 22.71 12.82 1.04
CA ILE A 374 22.76 14.27 0.87
C ILE A 374 22.18 14.95 2.12
N SER A 375 21.07 14.45 2.68
CA SER A 375 20.45 15.04 3.86
C SER A 375 21.40 15.07 5.05
N ARG A 376 22.24 14.05 5.22
CA ARG A 376 23.28 14.02 6.27
C ARG A 376 24.32 15.13 6.14
N VAL A 377 24.66 15.52 4.91
CA VAL A 377 25.64 16.60 4.67
C VAL A 377 25.01 17.99 4.84
N VAL A 378 23.71 18.12 4.53
CA VAL A 378 22.96 19.39 4.61
C VAL A 378 22.37 19.63 6.00
N GLN A 379 22.25 18.60 6.83
CA GLN A 379 21.69 18.67 8.18
C GLN A 379 22.34 19.79 9.00
N GLU A 380 21.51 20.63 9.63
CA GLU A 380 21.97 21.68 10.53
C GLU A 380 22.77 21.09 11.70
N GLU A 381 24.01 21.55 11.88
CA GLU A 381 24.97 20.95 12.80
C GLU A 381 24.54 21.11 14.27
N ASP A 382 23.79 22.17 14.57
CA ASP A 382 23.38 22.53 15.93
C ASP A 382 22.00 21.93 16.31
N THR A 383 21.34 21.17 15.41
CA THR A 383 20.07 20.51 15.75
C THR A 383 20.30 19.43 16.81
N PRO A 384 19.67 19.53 17.99
CA PRO A 384 19.74 18.50 19.02
C PRO A 384 19.23 17.13 18.54
N VAL A 385 20.00 16.07 18.76
CA VAL A 385 19.62 14.69 18.40
C VAL A 385 19.63 13.78 19.63
N ALA A 386 18.61 12.93 19.75
CA ALA A 386 18.54 11.86 20.74
C ALA A 386 18.24 10.52 20.06
N ILE A 387 18.91 9.47 20.50
CA ILE A 387 18.79 8.13 19.92
C ILE A 387 18.40 7.12 21.00
N VAL A 388 17.38 6.31 20.73
CA VAL A 388 16.97 5.20 21.60
C VAL A 388 16.98 3.90 20.80
N SER A 389 17.97 3.04 21.03
CA SER A 389 18.19 1.82 20.24
C SER A 389 17.69 0.55 20.93
N SER A 390 17.32 -0.46 20.13
CA SER A 390 16.96 -1.79 20.61
C SER A 390 18.19 -2.56 21.07
N GLY A 391 18.17 -3.04 22.32
CA GLY A 391 19.21 -3.92 22.84
C GLY A 391 19.15 -5.35 22.28
N ILE A 392 17.98 -5.81 21.81
CA ILE A 392 17.85 -7.13 21.15
C ILE A 392 18.48 -7.07 19.76
N GLU A 393 18.17 -6.05 18.97
CA GLU A 393 18.71 -5.89 17.61
C GLU A 393 20.22 -5.65 17.64
N SER A 394 20.70 -4.77 18.53
CA SER A 394 22.13 -4.50 18.68
C SER A 394 22.94 -5.75 19.05
N LYS A 395 22.39 -6.65 19.89
CA LYS A 395 23.03 -7.92 20.24
C LYS A 395 22.98 -8.95 19.11
N ARG A 396 21.94 -8.89 18.27
CA ARG A 396 21.72 -9.84 17.18
C ARG A 396 22.58 -9.51 15.96
N ASP A 397 22.80 -8.23 15.68
CA ASP A 397 23.52 -7.75 14.50
C ASP A 397 24.52 -6.66 14.90
N SER A 398 25.82 -7.02 14.90
CA SER A 398 26.90 -6.09 15.20
C SER A 398 26.98 -4.92 14.22
N VAL A 399 26.59 -5.13 12.95
CA VAL A 399 26.55 -4.04 11.97
C VAL A 399 25.43 -3.08 12.32
N TRP A 400 24.29 -3.57 12.81
CA TRP A 400 23.21 -2.71 13.31
C TRP A 400 23.71 -1.82 14.45
N GLU A 401 24.36 -2.40 15.48
CA GLU A 401 24.90 -1.65 16.62
C GLU A 401 25.93 -0.58 16.17
N GLU A 402 26.86 -0.94 15.29
CA GLU A 402 27.84 0.00 14.75
C GLU A 402 27.16 1.19 14.05
N LYS A 403 26.11 0.92 13.28
CA LYS A 403 25.34 1.96 12.60
C LYS A 403 24.48 2.79 13.54
N GLN A 404 23.99 2.24 14.66
CA GLN A 404 23.36 3.05 15.71
C GLN A 404 24.36 4.06 16.30
N ARG A 405 25.61 3.62 16.57
CA ARG A 405 26.69 4.48 17.06
C ARG A 405 27.05 5.57 16.06
N ASP A 406 27.16 5.23 14.78
CA ASP A 406 27.46 6.22 13.75
C ASP A 406 26.40 7.34 13.68
N LEU A 407 25.11 7.01 13.84
CA LEU A 407 24.03 8.02 13.87
C LEU A 407 24.12 8.97 15.07
N THR A 408 24.81 8.61 16.16
CA THR A 408 25.04 9.54 17.28
C THR A 408 25.89 10.75 16.90
N HIS A 409 26.57 10.68 15.77
CA HIS A 409 27.38 11.75 15.19
C HIS A 409 26.66 12.45 14.02
N LEU A 410 25.32 12.34 13.95
CA LEU A 410 24.53 12.99 12.89
C LEU A 410 24.60 14.52 12.98
N THR A 411 24.65 15.06 14.20
CA THR A 411 24.80 16.49 14.50
C THR A 411 25.87 16.68 15.58
N ARG A 412 26.24 17.93 15.90
CA ARG A 412 27.19 18.23 16.99
C ARG A 412 26.55 18.16 18.38
N GLU A 413 25.22 18.26 18.45
CA GLU A 413 24.45 18.35 19.68
C GLU A 413 23.73 17.04 20.01
N LEU A 414 24.48 16.04 20.51
CA LEU A 414 23.89 14.80 20.99
C LEU A 414 23.34 14.96 22.42
N VAL A 415 22.01 14.96 22.56
CA VAL A 415 21.31 15.00 23.85
C VAL A 415 21.49 13.69 24.62
N GLY A 416 21.51 12.56 23.89
CA GLY A 416 21.88 11.27 24.47
C GLY A 416 21.57 10.07 23.60
N TRP A 417 22.26 8.97 23.92
CA TRP A 417 22.04 7.66 23.31
C TRP A 417 21.73 6.62 24.39
N ASP A 418 20.53 6.05 24.35
CA ASP A 418 20.08 5.00 25.27
C ASP A 418 19.89 3.68 24.52
N ILE A 419 20.43 2.58 25.08
CA ILE A 419 20.20 1.23 24.57
C ILE A 419 19.30 0.48 25.55
N VAL A 420 18.13 0.03 25.07
CA VAL A 420 17.14 -0.65 25.92
C VAL A 420 17.32 -2.16 25.83
N ASN A 421 17.95 -2.75 26.86
CA ASN A 421 18.53 -4.09 26.84
C ASN A 421 17.61 -5.24 26.40
N LYS A 422 16.32 -5.17 26.72
CA LYS A 422 15.31 -6.22 26.47
C LYS A 422 14.21 -5.76 25.51
N ALA A 423 14.40 -4.65 24.82
CA ALA A 423 13.42 -4.13 23.88
C ALA A 423 13.63 -4.70 22.48
N PRO A 424 12.56 -5.06 21.75
CA PRO A 424 12.62 -5.38 20.32
C PRO A 424 12.86 -4.11 19.49
N HIS A 425 12.83 -4.23 18.15
CA HIS A 425 12.92 -3.11 17.22
C HIS A 425 11.87 -2.02 17.53
N GLU A 426 10.63 -2.44 17.81
CA GLU A 426 9.59 -1.56 18.32
C GLU A 426 9.79 -1.28 19.82
N VAL A 427 10.77 -0.43 20.13
CA VAL A 427 11.25 -0.19 21.50
C VAL A 427 10.12 0.21 22.47
N TRP A 428 9.12 0.94 21.97
CA TRP A 428 7.94 1.40 22.72
C TRP A 428 6.99 0.27 23.16
N GLU A 429 7.17 -0.98 22.70
CA GLU A 429 6.39 -2.12 23.21
C GLU A 429 6.77 -2.44 24.68
N THR A 430 8.00 -2.10 25.10
CA THR A 430 8.47 -2.28 26.48
C THR A 430 8.24 -1.04 27.35
N LEU A 431 8.01 -1.23 28.65
CA LEU A 431 7.84 -0.12 29.59
C LEU A 431 9.12 0.73 29.69
N GLU A 432 10.27 0.09 29.90
CA GLU A 432 11.59 0.74 29.94
C GLU A 432 11.85 1.54 28.65
N GLY A 433 11.47 0.99 27.49
CA GLY A 433 11.57 1.69 26.22
C GLY A 433 10.72 2.96 26.16
N ARG A 434 9.45 2.89 26.58
CA ARG A 434 8.57 4.07 26.62
C ARG A 434 9.10 5.16 27.54
N GLU A 435 9.57 4.80 28.73
CA GLU A 435 10.13 5.76 29.69
C GLU A 435 11.37 6.46 29.13
N LYS A 436 12.26 5.74 28.45
CA LYS A 436 13.45 6.31 27.80
C LYS A 436 13.10 7.22 26.63
N ILE A 437 12.17 6.80 25.76
CA ILE A 437 11.70 7.62 24.64
C ILE A 437 11.06 8.90 25.17
N GLU A 438 10.17 8.80 26.16
CA GLU A 438 9.47 9.95 26.75
C GLU A 438 10.44 10.92 27.43
N LYS A 439 11.42 10.40 28.18
CA LYS A 439 12.48 11.22 28.78
C LYS A 439 13.21 12.05 27.72
N ARG A 440 13.69 11.43 26.64
CA ARG A 440 14.43 12.12 25.58
C ARG A 440 13.56 13.09 24.78
N LEU A 441 12.31 12.73 24.56
CA LEU A 441 11.34 13.62 23.93
C LEU A 441 11.13 14.89 24.76
N GLY A 442 10.98 14.75 26.08
CA GLY A 442 10.83 15.88 27.00
C GLY A 442 12.07 16.77 27.09
N GLU A 443 13.28 16.20 26.94
CA GLU A 443 14.51 16.97 26.84
C GLU A 443 14.55 17.82 25.54
N LEU A 444 14.14 17.24 24.40
CA LEU A 444 14.14 17.92 23.09
C LEU A 444 13.08 19.03 22.96
N VAL A 445 11.90 18.86 23.55
CA VAL A 445 10.81 19.85 23.47
C VAL A 445 11.07 21.08 24.38
N ARG A 446 12.02 20.98 25.32
CA ARG A 446 12.35 22.04 26.28
C ARG A 446 13.60 22.85 25.91
N VAL A 447 14.31 22.47 24.84
CA VAL A 447 15.41 23.24 24.26
C VAL A 447 14.85 24.50 23.62
#